data_AF-A0A2N7B4C8-F1
#
_entry.id   AF-A0A2N7B4C8-F1
#
_cell.length_a   1.000
_cell.length_b   1.000
_cell.length_c   1.000
_cell.angle_alpha   90.00
_cell.angle_beta   90.00
_cell.angle_gamma   90.00
#
_symmetry.space_group_name_H-M   'P 1'
#
loop_
_entity.id
_entity.type
_entity.pdbx_description
1 polymer ?
#
loop_
_entity_poly.entity_id
_entity_poly.type
_entity_poly.pdbx_seq_one_letter_code
_entity_poly.pdbx_strand_id
1 'polypeptide(L)'
;MGTRWSLATDLTSQNLYQGDWDTLPILARLETSLQFRINPHWTLSAGPALSLTYADQPSEVYTSAKAYPHWNFSPTAYGWVGWQGGVQVNF
;
A
#
# COMPACT_ATOMS: atom_id res chain seq x y z
N MET A 1 -1.56 22.74 24.18
CA MET A 1 -0.62 22.17 23.19
C MET A 1 -1.27 20.94 22.58
N GLY A 2 -1.65 20.98 21.30
CA GLY A 2 -2.34 19.85 20.65
C GLY A 2 -1.40 18.68 20.33
N THR A 3 -1.96 17.47 20.26
CA THR A 3 -1.21 16.24 19.91
C THR A 3 -0.61 16.38 18.51
N ARG A 4 0.72 16.20 18.41
CA ARG A 4 1.47 16.27 17.14
C ARG A 4 1.61 14.92 16.45
N TRP A 5 1.18 13.84 17.10
CA TRP A 5 1.30 12.48 16.62
C TRP A 5 -0.09 11.86 16.46
N SER A 6 -0.27 11.07 15.41
CA SER A 6 -1.47 10.27 15.18
C SER A 6 -1.07 8.92 14.60
N LEU A 7 -1.86 7.88 14.85
CA LEU A 7 -1.72 6.57 14.23
C LEU A 7 -2.96 6.32 13.37
N ALA A 8 -2.75 5.88 12.15
CA ALA A 8 -3.82 5.48 11.24
C ALA A 8 -3.58 4.06 10.72
N THR A 9 -4.66 3.34 10.50
CA THR A 9 -4.66 2.04 9.85
C THR A 9 -5.72 2.06 8.78
N ASP A 10 -5.33 1.75 7.55
CA ASP A 10 -6.17 1.82 6.36
C ASP A 10 -6.19 0.45 5.68
N LEU A 11 -7.37 0.00 5.29
CA LEU A 11 -7.56 -1.20 4.49
C LEU A 11 -8.18 -0.80 3.16
N THR A 12 -7.50 -1.12 2.06
CA THR A 12 -7.95 -0.78 0.71
C THR A 12 -8.05 -2.04 -0.15
N SER A 13 -8.97 -2.01 -1.11
CA SER A 13 -9.11 -3.02 -2.15
C SER A 13 -9.31 -2.29 -3.47
N GLN A 14 -8.44 -2.56 -4.44
CA GLN A 14 -8.39 -1.84 -5.70
C GLN A 14 -8.33 -2.83 -6.87
N ASN A 15 -9.06 -2.54 -7.93
CA ASN A 15 -8.90 -3.24 -9.21
C ASN A 15 -7.88 -2.48 -10.05
N LEU A 16 -6.88 -3.17 -10.57
CA LEU A 16 -5.80 -2.59 -11.35
C LEU A 16 -6.04 -2.84 -12.82
N TYR A 17 -6.18 -1.77 -13.59
CA TYR A 17 -6.20 -1.89 -15.05
C TYR A 17 -4.77 -2.06 -15.57
N GLN A 18 -4.48 -3.21 -16.17
CA GLN A 18 -3.15 -3.54 -16.71
C GLN A 18 -3.11 -3.61 -18.25
N GLY A 19 -4.07 -2.99 -18.93
CA GLY A 19 -4.19 -3.02 -20.39
C GLY A 19 -5.20 -4.06 -20.91
N ASP A 20 -5.77 -4.85 -20.02
CA ASP A 20 -6.87 -5.77 -20.28
C ASP A 20 -8.02 -5.49 -19.29
N TRP A 21 -9.25 -5.46 -19.79
CA TRP A 21 -10.47 -5.29 -19.00
C TRP A 21 -11.09 -6.64 -18.60
N ASP A 22 -10.75 -7.72 -19.31
CA ASP A 22 -11.25 -9.06 -19.04
C ASP A 22 -10.52 -9.70 -17.85
N THR A 23 -9.29 -9.28 -17.59
CA THR A 23 -8.48 -9.68 -16.42
C THR A 23 -8.02 -8.46 -15.62
N LEU A 24 -8.76 -8.13 -14.56
CA LEU A 24 -8.42 -7.05 -13.63
C LEU A 24 -7.85 -7.62 -12.34
N PRO A 25 -6.52 -7.54 -12.12
CA PRO A 25 -5.94 -7.90 -10.84
C PRO A 25 -6.54 -7.12 -9.70
N ILE A 26 -6.81 -7.82 -8.61
CA ILE A 26 -7.29 -7.23 -7.36
C ILE A 26 -6.08 -7.05 -6.43
N LEU A 27 -5.88 -5.84 -5.94
CA LEU A 27 -4.87 -5.50 -4.95
C LEU A 27 -5.54 -5.07 -3.64
N ALA A 28 -5.45 -5.93 -2.64
CA ALA A 28 -5.81 -5.62 -1.26
C ALA A 28 -4.57 -5.13 -0.51
N ARG A 29 -4.66 -4.00 0.20
CA ARG A 29 -3.56 -3.45 1.00
C ARG A 29 -4.03 -3.06 2.38
N LEU A 30 -3.30 -3.50 3.39
CA LEU A 30 -3.41 -3.06 4.77
C LEU A 30 -2.21 -2.18 5.09
N GLU A 31 -2.47 -0.93 5.43
CA GLU A 31 -1.44 0.07 5.69
C GLU A 31 -1.58 0.58 7.11
N THR A 32 -0.46 0.77 7.79
CA THR A 32 -0.44 1.43 9.10
C THR A 32 0.56 2.56 9.03
N SER A 33 0.15 3.77 9.42
CA SER A 33 0.99 4.95 9.36
C SER A 33 1.03 5.70 10.67
N LEU A 34 2.24 6.06 11.08
CA LEU A 34 2.47 7.06 12.12
C LEU A 34 2.53 8.42 11.42
N GLN A 35 1.65 9.33 11.82
CA GLN A 35 1.56 10.68 11.30
C GLN A 35 2.18 11.66 12.28
N PHE A 36 3.05 12.54 11.77
CA PHE A 36 3.67 13.62 12.50
C PHE A 36 3.26 14.97 11.92
N ARG A 37 2.55 15.76 12.72
CA ARG A 37 2.20 17.14 12.39
C ARG A 37 3.38 18.06 12.67
N ILE A 38 4.05 18.49 11.60
CA ILE A 38 5.14 19.47 11.65
C ILE A 38 4.57 20.81 12.11
N ASN A 39 3.55 21.30 11.43
CA ASN A 39 2.82 22.53 11.70
C ASN A 39 1.35 22.36 11.25
N PRO A 40 0.44 23.34 11.47
CA PRO A 40 -0.98 23.18 11.10
C PRO A 40 -1.24 22.86 9.62
N HIS A 41 -0.33 23.25 8.73
CA HIS A 41 -0.45 23.07 7.29
C HIS A 41 0.24 21.80 6.77
N TRP A 42 1.18 21.22 7.52
CA TRP A 42 2.02 20.11 7.03
C TRP A 42 2.05 18.93 8.00
N THR A 43 1.69 17.76 7.49
CA THR A 43 1.79 16.48 8.20
C THR A 43 2.55 15.47 7.34
N LEU A 44 3.50 14.77 7.95
CA LEU A 44 4.20 13.64 7.32
C LEU A 44 3.62 12.33 7.85
N SER A 45 3.55 11.30 7.02
CA SER A 45 3.18 9.96 7.44
C SER A 45 4.18 8.94 6.91
N ALA A 46 4.43 7.90 7.71
CA ALA A 46 5.21 6.75 7.28
C ALA A 46 4.79 5.51 8.07
N GLY A 47 4.89 4.34 7.44
CA GLY A 47 4.73 3.08 8.14
C GLY A 47 4.67 1.86 7.21
N PRO A 48 4.51 0.66 7.78
CA PRO A 48 4.48 -0.57 7.02
C PRO A 48 3.18 -0.70 6.20
N ALA A 49 3.29 -1.40 5.07
CA ALA A 49 2.17 -1.76 4.22
C ALA A 49 2.25 -3.25 3.86
N LEU A 50 1.20 -4.00 4.18
CA LEU A 50 1.00 -5.37 3.72
C LEU A 50 0.15 -5.33 2.46
N SER A 51 0.64 -5.92 1.38
CA SER A 51 -0.05 -5.99 0.09
C SER A 51 -0.31 -7.44 -0.29
N LEU A 52 -1.52 -7.71 -0.78
CA LEU A 52 -1.97 -8.98 -1.32
C LEU A 52 -2.58 -8.70 -2.69
N THR A 53 -2.08 -9.36 -3.72
CA THR A 53 -2.60 -9.27 -5.08
C THR A 53 -3.13 -10.63 -5.53
N TYR A 54 -4.22 -10.60 -6.28
CA TYR A 54 -4.76 -11.73 -7.01
C TYR A 54 -4.85 -11.37 -8.50
N ALA A 55 -4.22 -12.15 -9.36
CA ALA A 55 -4.17 -11.95 -10.79
C ALA A 55 -4.14 -13.31 -11.51
N ASP A 56 -5.05 -13.52 -12.47
CA ASP A 56 -5.08 -14.76 -13.26
C ASP A 56 -3.87 -14.91 -14.19
N GLN A 57 -3.22 -13.80 -14.54
CA GLN A 57 -1.96 -13.78 -15.26
C GLN A 57 -0.84 -13.24 -14.36
N PRO A 58 0.33 -13.91 -14.30
CA PRO A 58 1.47 -13.40 -13.56
C PRO A 58 2.00 -12.12 -14.23
N SER A 59 1.56 -10.96 -13.75
CA SER A 59 2.11 -9.67 -14.21
C SER A 59 3.45 -9.42 -13.50
N GLU A 60 4.53 -9.24 -14.25
CA GLU A 60 5.84 -8.87 -13.67
C GLU A 60 5.80 -7.51 -12.95
N VAL A 61 4.83 -6.66 -13.30
CA VAL A 61 4.64 -5.28 -12.80
C VAL A 61 4.38 -5.22 -11.28
N TYR A 62 3.75 -6.26 -10.70
CA TYR A 62 3.50 -6.34 -9.25
C TYR A 62 4.17 -7.55 -8.59
N THR A 63 5.14 -8.17 -9.26
CA THR A 63 6.08 -9.02 -8.53
C THR A 63 6.84 -8.11 -7.58
N SER A 64 6.77 -8.41 -6.28
CA SER A 64 7.46 -7.65 -5.24
C SER A 64 8.89 -7.35 -5.68
N ALA A 65 9.33 -6.09 -5.62
CA ALA A 65 10.73 -5.78 -5.87
C ALA A 65 11.57 -6.74 -5.02
N LYS A 66 12.53 -7.45 -5.63
CA LYS A 66 13.26 -8.59 -5.02
C LYS A 66 13.84 -8.32 -3.63
N ALA A 67 13.94 -7.05 -3.24
CA ALA A 67 14.42 -6.56 -1.95
C ALA A 67 13.38 -6.58 -0.80
N TYR A 68 12.08 -6.81 -1.07
CA TYR A 68 11.06 -6.85 -0.02
C TYR A 68 10.68 -8.30 0.36
N PRO A 69 10.43 -8.57 1.67
CA PRO A 69 9.85 -9.83 2.10
C PRO A 69 8.53 -10.08 1.38
N HIS A 70 8.46 -11.19 0.67
CA HIS A 70 7.31 -11.57 -0.13
C HIS A 70 7.02 -13.07 0.01
N TRP A 71 5.79 -13.43 -0.32
CA TRP A 71 5.32 -14.80 -0.34
C TRP A 71 4.41 -15.00 -1.56
N ASN A 72 4.34 -16.25 -2.01
CA ASN A 72 3.43 -16.68 -3.05
C ASN A 72 2.48 -17.67 -2.39
N PHE A 73 1.18 -17.37 -2.37
CA PHE A 73 0.17 -18.30 -1.87
C PHE A 73 -0.29 -19.26 -2.97
N SER A 74 -0.32 -18.80 -4.21
CA SER A 74 -0.61 -19.60 -5.41
C SER A 74 0.09 -18.97 -6.63
N PRO A 75 0.03 -19.61 -7.81
CA PRO A 75 0.50 -18.99 -9.06
C PRO A 75 -0.26 -17.72 -9.48
N THR A 76 -1.37 -17.41 -8.80
CA THR A 76 -2.23 -16.26 -9.08
C THR A 76 -2.37 -15.33 -7.87
N ALA A 77 -1.84 -15.71 -6.70
CA ALA A 77 -1.96 -14.95 -5.45
C ALA A 77 -0.58 -14.71 -4.83
N TYR A 78 -0.22 -13.43 -4.73
CA TYR A 78 1.10 -12.97 -4.32
C TYR A 78 0.96 -11.88 -3.27
N GLY A 79 2.00 -11.67 -2.48
CA GLY A 79 2.00 -10.49 -1.64
C GLY A 79 3.28 -10.30 -0.89
N TRP A 80 3.35 -9.13 -0.29
CA TRP A 80 4.61 -8.58 0.17
C TRP A 80 4.38 -7.57 1.29
N VAL A 81 5.43 -7.40 2.10
CA VAL A 81 5.51 -6.35 3.09
C VAL A 81 6.41 -5.26 2.55
N GLY A 82 5.87 -4.05 2.45
CA GLY A 82 6.58 -2.84 2.04
C GLY A 82 6.44 -1.72 3.06
N TRP A 83 6.83 -0.53 2.63
CA TRP A 83 6.65 0.72 3.36
C TRP A 83 5.79 1.67 2.54
N GLN A 84 5.01 2.48 3.23
CA GLN A 84 4.27 3.61 2.67
C GLN A 84 4.68 4.89 3.38
N GLY A 85 4.59 6.00 2.66
CA GLY A 85 4.84 7.32 3.21
C GLY A 85 4.06 8.37 2.43
N GLY A 86 3.66 9.43 3.13
CA GLY A 86 2.80 10.47 2.60
C GLY A 86 3.12 11.83 3.16
N VAL A 87 2.72 12.86 2.41
CA VAL A 87 2.75 14.26 2.82
C VAL A 87 1.34 14.81 2.65
N GLN A 88 0.78 15.34 3.73
CA GLN A 88 -0.51 16.02 3.70
C GLN A 88 -0.29 17.51 3.88
N VAL A 89 -0.88 18.29 2.97
CA VAL A 89 -0.91 19.75 3.00
C VAL A 89 -2.35 20.21 3.26
N ASN A 90 -2.55 21.00 4.31
CA ASN A 90 -3.85 21.60 4.64
C ASN A 90 -3.80 23.10 4.27
N PHE A 91 -4.81 23.57 3.53
CA PHE A 91 -4.99 24.96 3.12
C PHE A 91 -6.18 25.60 3.85
#